data_AF-A0A7V3AV47-F1
#
_entry.id   AF-A0A7V3AV47-F1
#
_cell.length_a   1.000
_cell.length_b   1.000
_cell.length_c   1.000
_cell.angle_alpha   90.00
_cell.angle_beta   90.00
_cell.angle_gamma   90.00
#
_symmetry.space_group_name_H-M   'P 1'
#
loop_
_entity.id
_entity.type
_entity.pdbx_description
1 polymer ?
#
loop_
_entity_poly.entity_id
_entity_poly.type
_entity_poly.pdbx_seq_one_letter_code
_entity_poly.pdbx_strand_id
1 'polypeptide(L)'
;MPDFFNIENDLELLKKFKKESKAALRVRDLALEITRIVGGRAVHPITPIVGGFTKIPEKEKLKQILEKIPQAIEDANLLVDTFKKIEYPEFERETLFASVFNGKNYPYYLEKIVKIGEEKFTFSDFYSVQIEEDLKSPPVKKVKFRGKAYMVGAIARIKNNGRFLTKNSREKFEEFLKERKIKEKEYFKNIFYNLFSQAIEVL
;
A
#
# COMPACT_ATOMS: atom_id res chain seq x y z
N MET A 1 -11.05 -7.60 -5.95
CA MET A 1 -11.24 -7.90 -7.40
C MET A 1 -12.60 -8.51 -7.68
N PRO A 2 -13.07 -9.57 -6.98
CA PRO A 2 -14.37 -10.19 -7.27
C PRO A 2 -15.53 -9.20 -7.35
N ASP A 3 -15.62 -8.27 -6.39
CA ASP A 3 -16.67 -7.25 -6.33
C ASP A 3 -16.75 -6.37 -7.58
N PHE A 4 -15.61 -6.01 -8.17
CA PHE A 4 -15.55 -5.16 -9.37
C PHE A 4 -15.93 -5.89 -10.66
N PHE A 5 -15.98 -7.22 -10.63
CA PHE A 5 -16.33 -8.04 -11.78
C PHE A 5 -17.65 -8.79 -11.58
N ASN A 6 -18.40 -8.48 -10.50
CA ASN A 6 -19.62 -9.17 -10.09
C ASN A 6 -19.43 -10.70 -10.04
N ILE A 7 -18.32 -11.13 -9.46
CA ILE A 7 -17.97 -12.55 -9.29
C ILE A 7 -18.24 -12.93 -7.84
N GLU A 8 -19.10 -13.91 -7.61
CA GLU A 8 -19.54 -14.30 -6.27
C GLU A 8 -18.53 -15.19 -5.55
N ASN A 9 -17.65 -15.89 -6.28
CA ASN A 9 -16.69 -16.81 -5.69
C ASN A 9 -15.26 -16.68 -6.24
N ASP A 10 -14.27 -16.86 -5.37
CA ASP A 10 -12.86 -16.75 -5.72
C ASP A 10 -12.43 -17.81 -6.76
N LEU A 11 -13.08 -18.98 -6.80
CA LEU A 11 -12.75 -20.03 -7.77
C LEU A 11 -13.05 -19.60 -9.21
N GLU A 12 -14.11 -18.82 -9.43
CA GLU A 12 -14.44 -18.22 -10.72
C GLU A 12 -13.48 -17.11 -11.09
N LEU A 13 -13.04 -16.31 -10.12
CA LEU A 13 -11.98 -15.32 -10.34
C LEU A 13 -10.70 -16.02 -10.82
N LEU A 14 -10.30 -17.13 -10.20
CA LEU A 14 -9.13 -17.92 -10.59
C LEU A 14 -9.25 -18.49 -12.01
N LYS A 15 -10.46 -18.86 -12.44
CA LYS A 15 -10.72 -19.35 -13.80
C LYS A 15 -10.63 -18.21 -14.81
N LYS A 16 -11.26 -17.07 -14.52
CA LYS A 16 -11.34 -15.90 -15.41
C LYS A 16 -10.02 -15.14 -15.53
N PHE A 17 -9.29 -15.00 -14.43
CA PHE A 17 -8.02 -14.27 -14.32
C PHE A 17 -6.87 -15.21 -13.97
N LYS A 18 -6.74 -16.32 -14.71
CA LYS A 18 -5.81 -17.40 -14.38
C LYS A 18 -4.35 -16.93 -14.35
N LYS A 19 -3.97 -16.03 -15.27
CA LYS A 19 -2.59 -15.53 -15.37
C LYS A 19 -2.27 -14.58 -14.20
N GLU A 20 -3.17 -13.65 -13.95
CA GLU A 20 -3.09 -12.62 -12.92
C GLU A 20 -3.13 -13.26 -11.53
N SER A 21 -3.99 -14.27 -11.34
CA SER A 21 -4.07 -15.02 -10.09
C SER A 21 -2.76 -15.75 -9.79
N LYS A 22 -2.14 -16.38 -10.79
CA LYS A 22 -0.82 -17.01 -10.63
C LYS A 22 0.27 -15.98 -10.30
N ALA A 23 0.24 -14.81 -10.94
CA ALA A 23 1.16 -13.72 -10.64
C ALA A 23 0.97 -13.20 -9.20
N ALA A 24 -0.26 -12.98 -8.74
CA ALA A 24 -0.58 -12.58 -7.37
C ALA A 24 -0.08 -13.62 -6.35
N LEU A 25 -0.28 -14.91 -6.63
CA LEU A 25 0.23 -15.99 -5.77
C LEU A 25 1.75 -15.98 -5.71
N ARG A 26 2.46 -15.81 -6.83
CA ARG A 26 3.93 -15.74 -6.85
C ARG A 26 4.48 -14.54 -6.08
N VAL A 27 3.89 -13.36 -6.24
CA VAL A 27 4.27 -12.15 -5.48
C VAL A 27 4.05 -12.37 -3.99
N ARG A 28 2.89 -12.92 -3.60
CA ARG A 28 2.60 -13.27 -2.20
C ARG A 28 3.59 -14.30 -1.65
N ASP A 29 3.87 -15.35 -2.41
CA ASP A 29 4.73 -16.45 -1.96
C ASP A 29 6.17 -15.96 -1.76
N LEU A 30 6.67 -15.07 -2.64
CA LEU A 30 7.94 -14.39 -2.43
C LEU A 30 7.94 -13.53 -1.16
N ALA A 31 6.87 -12.76 -0.91
CA ALA A 31 6.75 -11.97 0.32
C ALA A 31 6.78 -12.87 1.58
N LEU A 32 6.04 -13.98 1.56
CA LEU A 32 6.04 -14.97 2.66
C LEU A 32 7.40 -15.63 2.85
N GLU A 33 8.14 -15.87 1.76
CA GLU A 33 9.50 -16.38 1.80
C GLU A 33 10.48 -15.38 2.41
N ILE A 34 10.40 -14.10 2.03
CA ILE A 34 11.17 -13.01 2.66
C ILE A 34 10.86 -12.94 4.16
N THR A 35 9.58 -12.96 4.53
CA THR A 35 9.17 -12.96 5.95
C THR A 35 9.67 -14.19 6.69
N ARG A 36 9.69 -15.37 6.07
CA ARG A 36 10.23 -16.59 6.69
C ARG A 36 11.74 -16.53 6.89
N ILE A 37 12.49 -16.06 5.89
CA ILE A 37 13.95 -16.00 5.93
C ILE A 37 14.42 -14.96 6.94
N VAL A 38 13.81 -13.77 6.94
CA VAL A 38 14.20 -12.67 7.83
C VAL A 38 13.56 -12.83 9.21
N GLY A 39 12.27 -13.15 9.25
CA GLY A 39 11.42 -13.22 10.43
C GLY A 39 11.38 -14.58 11.15
N GLY A 40 12.00 -15.61 10.58
CA GLY A 40 11.99 -17.00 11.08
C GLY A 40 10.70 -17.78 10.79
N ARG A 41 9.57 -17.09 10.61
CA ARG A 41 8.26 -17.68 10.27
C ARG A 41 7.54 -16.79 9.27
N ALA A 42 6.79 -17.39 8.35
CA ALA A 42 5.97 -16.65 7.38
C ALA A 42 4.77 -15.96 8.03
N VAL A 43 4.32 -16.45 9.18
CA VAL A 43 3.22 -15.90 9.99
C VAL A 43 3.69 -15.85 11.44
N HIS A 44 3.45 -14.72 12.10
CA HIS A 44 4.00 -14.38 13.43
C HIS A 44 5.54 -14.49 13.49
N PRO A 45 6.26 -13.54 12.87
CA PRO A 45 7.73 -13.47 12.94
C PRO A 45 8.24 -13.47 14.38
N ILE A 46 9.35 -14.17 14.62
CA ILE A 46 9.93 -14.39 15.96
C ILE A 46 11.37 -13.87 16.12
N THR A 47 12.02 -13.52 15.01
CA THR A 47 13.41 -13.04 15.05
C THR A 47 13.57 -11.59 15.47
N PRO A 48 12.65 -10.64 15.19
CA PRO A 48 12.83 -9.26 15.64
C PRO A 48 12.80 -9.17 17.17
N ILE A 49 13.79 -8.49 17.75
CA ILE A 49 13.91 -8.21 19.19
C ILE A 49 14.28 -6.74 19.43
N VAL A 50 14.19 -6.28 20.67
CA VAL A 50 14.69 -4.96 21.04
C VAL A 50 16.18 -4.88 20.69
N GLY A 51 16.54 -3.89 19.88
CA GLY A 51 17.92 -3.66 19.43
C GLY A 51 18.37 -4.48 18.22
N GLY A 52 17.53 -5.35 17.62
CA GLY A 52 17.93 -6.08 16.40
C GLY A 52 17.15 -7.36 16.13
N PHE A 53 17.89 -8.45 15.82
CA PHE A 53 17.33 -9.76 15.49
C PHE A 53 18.03 -10.87 16.28
N THR A 54 17.29 -11.90 16.70
CA THR A 54 17.87 -13.10 17.35
C THR A 54 18.76 -13.91 16.41
N LYS A 55 18.48 -13.86 15.10
CA LYS A 55 19.26 -14.49 14.05
C LYS A 55 19.24 -13.63 12.79
N ILE A 56 20.43 -13.43 12.21
CA ILE A 56 20.59 -12.79 10.90
C ILE A 56 20.44 -13.86 9.81
N PRO A 57 19.71 -13.59 8.71
CA PRO A 57 19.55 -14.53 7.61
C PRO A 57 20.90 -14.87 6.95
N GLU A 58 21.05 -16.12 6.52
CA GLU A 58 22.22 -16.57 5.75
C GLU A 58 22.27 -15.88 4.39
N LYS A 59 23.48 -15.50 3.95
CA LYS A 59 23.69 -14.76 2.70
C LYS A 59 23.15 -15.51 1.48
N GLU A 60 23.28 -16.82 1.47
CA GLU A 60 22.83 -17.72 0.42
C GLU A 60 21.31 -17.68 0.27
N LYS A 61 20.57 -17.63 1.38
CA LYS A 61 19.10 -17.50 1.37
C LYS A 61 18.65 -16.14 0.83
N LEU A 62 19.40 -15.08 1.15
CA LEU A 62 19.14 -13.75 0.58
C LEU A 62 19.39 -13.71 -0.94
N LYS A 63 20.42 -14.41 -1.43
CA LYS A 63 20.67 -14.53 -2.87
C LYS A 63 19.52 -15.24 -3.60
N GLN A 64 18.98 -16.31 -3.01
CA GLN A 64 17.81 -17.02 -3.58
C GLN A 64 16.56 -16.13 -3.67
N ILE A 65 16.35 -15.24 -2.69
CA ILE A 65 15.30 -14.21 -2.78
C ILE A 65 15.59 -13.29 -3.96
N LEU A 66 16.83 -12.78 -4.05
CA LEU A 66 17.22 -11.80 -5.08
C LEU A 66 17.01 -12.34 -6.50
N GLU A 67 17.30 -13.63 -6.73
CA GLU A 67 17.08 -14.30 -8.02
C GLU A 67 15.60 -14.33 -8.45
N LYS A 68 14.66 -14.25 -7.50
CA LYS A 68 13.21 -14.27 -7.76
C LYS A 68 12.62 -12.87 -8.01
N ILE A 69 13.35 -11.81 -7.66
CA ILE A 69 12.86 -10.42 -7.76
C ILE A 69 12.49 -10.03 -9.20
N PRO A 70 13.28 -10.34 -10.26
CA PRO A 70 12.91 -9.96 -11.63
C PRO A 70 11.55 -10.50 -12.05
N GLN A 71 11.27 -11.78 -11.77
CA GLN A 71 9.97 -12.39 -12.08
C GLN A 71 8.83 -11.76 -11.27
N ALA A 72 9.08 -11.43 -10.00
CA ALA A 72 8.09 -10.78 -9.15
C ALA A 72 7.77 -9.35 -9.63
N ILE A 73 8.74 -8.62 -10.18
CA ILE A 73 8.52 -7.32 -10.82
C ILE A 73 7.65 -7.47 -12.06
N GLU A 74 7.90 -8.47 -12.92
CA GLU A 74 7.03 -8.74 -14.07
C GLU A 74 5.59 -9.08 -13.65
N ASP A 75 5.45 -9.89 -12.61
CA ASP A 75 4.16 -10.26 -12.03
C ASP A 75 3.44 -9.03 -11.45
N ALA A 76 4.15 -8.19 -10.71
CA ALA A 76 3.61 -6.93 -10.19
C ALA A 76 3.15 -6.01 -11.32
N ASN A 77 3.92 -5.88 -12.41
CA ASN A 77 3.52 -5.07 -13.56
C ASN A 77 2.22 -5.59 -14.20
N LEU A 78 2.09 -6.91 -14.38
CA LEU A 78 0.85 -7.52 -14.87
C LEU A 78 -0.34 -7.20 -13.96
N LEU A 79 -0.13 -7.25 -12.64
CA LEU A 79 -1.18 -6.93 -11.67
C LEU A 79 -1.57 -5.45 -11.77
N VAL A 80 -0.61 -4.52 -11.81
CA VAL A 80 -0.91 -3.08 -11.99
C VAL A 80 -1.69 -2.82 -13.27
N ASP A 81 -1.30 -3.44 -14.39
CA ASP A 81 -2.02 -3.32 -15.65
C ASP A 81 -3.45 -3.90 -15.59
N THR A 82 -3.68 -4.87 -14.71
CA THR A 82 -5.02 -5.43 -14.43
C THR A 82 -5.84 -4.45 -13.60
N PHE A 83 -5.28 -3.91 -12.51
CA PHE A 83 -5.96 -2.94 -11.63
C PHE A 83 -6.23 -1.61 -12.34
N LYS A 84 -5.42 -1.23 -13.34
CA LYS A 84 -5.67 -0.06 -14.20
C LYS A 84 -7.00 -0.16 -14.96
N LYS A 85 -7.39 -1.37 -15.36
CA LYS A 85 -8.59 -1.66 -16.17
C LYS A 85 -9.88 -1.82 -15.35
N ILE A 86 -9.79 -1.85 -14.02
CA ILE A 86 -10.98 -1.97 -13.15
C ILE A 86 -11.89 -0.75 -13.33
N GLU A 87 -13.20 -0.94 -13.42
CA GLU A 87 -14.17 0.15 -13.34
C GLU A 87 -14.39 0.54 -11.87
N TYR A 88 -13.76 1.64 -11.46
CA TYR A 88 -13.90 2.16 -10.09
C TYR A 88 -15.22 2.94 -9.97
N PRO A 89 -15.93 2.84 -8.83
CA PRO A 89 -17.12 3.65 -8.57
C PRO A 89 -16.84 5.15 -8.72
N GLU A 90 -17.80 5.88 -9.27
CA GLU A 90 -17.77 7.34 -9.27
C GLU A 90 -17.94 7.85 -7.83
N PHE A 91 -16.93 8.56 -7.34
CA PHE A 91 -16.89 9.11 -6.00
C PHE A 91 -16.03 10.36 -5.96
N GLU A 92 -16.55 11.43 -5.36
CA GLU A 92 -15.81 12.68 -5.15
C GLU A 92 -15.98 13.14 -3.70
N ARG A 93 -14.86 13.23 -2.98
CA ARG A 93 -14.83 13.78 -1.62
C ARG A 93 -13.48 14.38 -1.28
N GLU A 94 -13.48 15.62 -0.82
CA GLU A 94 -12.30 16.23 -0.19
C GLU A 94 -11.89 15.42 1.06
N THR A 95 -10.64 14.94 1.05
CA THR A 95 -10.14 13.99 2.03
C THR A 95 -8.80 14.46 2.58
N LEU A 96 -8.69 14.53 3.91
CA LEU A 96 -7.40 14.72 4.56
C LEU A 96 -6.63 13.40 4.51
N PHE A 97 -5.42 13.41 3.97
CA PHE A 97 -4.57 12.23 3.91
C PHE A 97 -3.51 12.27 4.98
N ALA A 98 -3.35 11.16 5.70
CA ALA A 98 -2.32 10.96 6.70
C ALA A 98 -1.36 9.83 6.31
N SER A 99 -0.06 10.12 6.36
CA SER A 99 0.98 9.10 6.13
C SER A 99 2.31 9.49 6.77
N VAL A 100 3.20 8.51 6.93
CA VAL A 100 4.60 8.78 7.27
C VAL A 100 5.26 9.63 6.18
N PHE A 101 6.18 10.49 6.60
CA PHE A 101 6.83 11.46 5.73
C PHE A 101 8.26 11.72 6.21
N ASN A 102 9.21 11.87 5.29
CA ASN A 102 10.56 12.37 5.63
C ASN A 102 11.07 13.43 4.65
N GLY A 103 10.33 13.70 3.58
CA GLY A 103 10.67 14.69 2.56
C GLY A 103 11.90 14.36 1.72
N LYS A 104 12.46 13.14 1.80
CA LYS A 104 13.68 12.72 1.10
C LYS A 104 13.49 11.49 0.19
N ASN A 105 12.63 10.55 0.57
CA ASN A 105 12.35 9.34 -0.20
C ASN A 105 10.88 8.92 -0.05
N TYR A 106 10.52 7.73 -0.53
CA TYR A 106 9.20 7.14 -0.33
C TYR A 106 9.16 6.28 0.95
N PRO A 107 8.69 6.80 2.10
CA PRO A 107 8.68 6.05 3.34
C PRO A 107 7.54 5.01 3.37
N TYR A 108 7.90 3.75 3.64
CA TYR A 108 6.94 2.66 3.79
C TYR A 108 6.76 2.19 5.24
N TYR A 109 7.84 2.11 6.02
CA TYR A 109 7.84 1.48 7.34
C TYR A 109 7.82 2.49 8.51
N LEU A 110 9.00 2.87 9.01
CA LEU A 110 9.14 3.69 10.21
C LEU A 110 9.79 5.02 9.87
N GLU A 111 9.13 6.12 10.23
CA GLU A 111 9.66 7.47 10.10
C GLU A 111 9.23 8.34 11.25
N LYS A 112 10.04 9.34 11.63
CA LYS A 112 9.75 10.17 12.81
C LYS A 112 8.60 11.15 12.62
N ILE A 113 8.24 11.44 11.37
CA ILE A 113 7.27 12.47 11.02
C ILE A 113 6.04 11.84 10.37
N VAL A 114 4.88 12.28 10.83
CA VAL A 114 3.57 12.03 10.21
C VAL A 114 3.10 13.32 9.55
N LYS A 115 2.71 13.25 8.28
CA LYS A 115 2.08 14.35 7.55
C LYS A 115 0.58 14.12 7.47
N ILE A 116 -0.24 15.11 7.88
CA ILE A 116 -1.70 15.11 7.74
C ILE A 116 -2.13 16.38 7.01
N GLY A 117 -2.71 16.25 5.81
CA GLY A 117 -2.91 17.41 4.95
C GLY A 117 -1.56 18.06 4.66
N GLU A 118 -1.39 19.36 4.95
CA GLU A 118 -0.09 20.04 4.81
C GLU A 118 0.75 20.10 6.10
N GLU A 119 0.19 19.68 7.23
CA GLU A 119 0.84 19.77 8.53
C GLU A 119 1.74 18.55 8.80
N LYS A 120 2.81 18.74 9.58
CA LYS A 120 3.81 17.73 9.90
C LYS A 120 4.02 17.67 11.41
N PHE A 121 4.05 16.46 11.94
CA PHE A 121 4.14 16.21 13.39
C PHE A 121 5.19 15.17 13.68
N THR A 122 5.86 15.26 14.83
CA THR A 122 6.57 14.11 15.37
C THR A 122 5.57 13.07 15.89
N PHE A 123 5.97 11.81 16.04
CA PHE A 123 5.09 10.82 16.67
C PHE A 123 4.63 11.22 18.07
N SER A 124 5.50 11.83 18.87
CA SER A 124 5.15 12.28 20.22
C SER A 124 4.05 13.35 20.19
N ASP A 125 4.12 14.27 19.23
CA ASP A 125 3.13 15.34 19.08
C ASP A 125 1.82 14.84 18.47
N PHE A 126 1.89 13.81 17.62
CA PHE A 126 0.71 13.23 16.96
C PHE A 126 -0.28 12.67 17.99
N TYR A 127 0.19 11.99 19.03
CA TYR A 127 -0.67 11.40 20.06
C TYR A 127 -1.10 12.37 21.17
N SER A 128 -0.39 13.49 21.36
CA SER A 128 -0.53 14.26 22.60
C SER A 128 -1.73 15.19 22.63
N VAL A 129 -2.22 15.74 21.50
CA VAL A 129 -3.32 16.74 21.56
C VAL A 129 -4.23 16.86 20.33
N GLN A 130 -3.96 16.16 19.21
CA GLN A 130 -4.60 16.52 17.93
C GLN A 130 -5.51 15.45 17.33
N ILE A 131 -5.54 14.26 17.93
CA ILE A 131 -6.43 13.18 17.54
C ILE A 131 -7.53 13.03 18.60
N GLU A 132 -8.76 13.29 18.20
CA GLU A 132 -9.95 13.05 18.99
C GLU A 132 -10.41 11.61 18.79
N GLU A 133 -10.65 10.90 19.89
CA GLU A 133 -11.14 9.52 19.88
C GLU A 133 -12.63 9.48 20.23
N ASP A 134 -13.44 8.90 19.34
CA ASP A 134 -14.85 8.63 19.58
C ASP A 134 -15.03 7.13 19.86
N LEU A 135 -15.29 6.82 21.13
CA LEU A 135 -15.50 5.47 21.67
C LEU A 135 -16.98 5.11 21.82
N LYS A 136 -17.91 5.96 21.35
CA LYS A 136 -19.36 5.79 21.57
C LYS A 136 -20.00 4.68 20.75
N SER A 137 -19.27 4.12 19.77
CA SER A 137 -19.78 3.07 18.86
C SER A 137 -18.88 1.83 18.86
N PRO A 138 -18.99 0.93 19.85
CA PRO A 138 -18.29 -0.36 19.81
C PRO A 138 -18.72 -1.18 18.58
N PRO A 139 -17.85 -2.06 18.03
CA PRO A 139 -16.52 -2.43 18.52
C PRO A 139 -15.37 -1.58 17.96
N VAL A 140 -15.64 -0.57 17.12
CA VAL A 140 -14.59 0.15 16.38
C VAL A 140 -14.42 1.57 16.91
N LYS A 141 -13.19 1.90 17.32
CA LYS A 141 -12.79 3.27 17.65
C LYS A 141 -12.77 4.13 16.38
N LYS A 142 -13.38 5.31 16.44
CA LYS A 142 -13.26 6.33 15.38
C LYS A 142 -12.29 7.41 15.84
N VAL A 143 -11.50 7.93 14.92
CA VAL A 143 -10.53 8.99 15.18
C VAL A 143 -10.72 10.16 14.24
N LYS A 144 -10.51 11.37 14.74
CA LYS A 144 -10.57 12.61 13.95
C LYS A 144 -9.34 13.46 14.25
N PHE A 145 -8.83 14.12 13.23
CA PHE A 145 -7.81 15.15 13.39
C PHE A 145 -8.50 16.52 13.41
N ARG A 146 -8.48 17.20 14.56
CA ARG A 146 -9.15 18.51 14.78
C ARG A 146 -10.60 18.53 14.23
N GLY A 147 -11.41 17.60 14.69
CA GLY A 147 -12.81 17.43 14.27
C GLY A 147 -13.03 16.88 12.85
N LYS A 148 -11.97 16.63 12.06
CA LYS A 148 -12.07 16.16 10.67
C LYS A 148 -11.63 14.71 10.52
N ALA A 149 -12.37 13.94 9.73
CA ALA A 149 -11.94 12.60 9.32
C ALA A 149 -10.73 12.69 8.38
N TYR A 150 -9.81 11.74 8.51
CA TYR A 150 -8.67 11.58 7.61
C TYR A 150 -8.55 10.13 7.14
N MET A 151 -7.94 9.92 5.98
CA MET A 151 -7.70 8.64 5.37
C MET A 151 -6.21 8.30 5.40
N VAL A 152 -5.91 7.07 5.79
CA VAL A 152 -4.58 6.45 5.68
C VAL A 152 -4.59 5.41 4.56
N GLY A 153 -3.42 4.90 4.18
CA GLY A 153 -3.28 3.85 3.17
C GLY A 153 -2.33 4.24 2.05
N ALA A 154 -2.34 3.45 0.98
CA ALA A 154 -1.46 3.66 -0.17
C ALA A 154 -1.75 4.99 -0.86
N ILE A 155 -3.03 5.33 -1.04
CA ILE A 155 -3.42 6.63 -1.63
C ILE A 155 -2.88 7.82 -0.83
N ALA A 156 -2.83 7.71 0.51
CA ALA A 156 -2.30 8.75 1.37
C ALA A 156 -0.77 8.87 1.29
N ARG A 157 -0.07 7.73 1.12
CA ARG A 157 1.39 7.72 0.89
C ARG A 157 1.73 8.26 -0.50
N ILE A 158 1.01 7.88 -1.54
CA ILE A 158 1.19 8.46 -2.89
C ILE A 158 0.86 9.95 -2.89
N LYS A 159 -0.21 10.41 -2.21
CA LYS A 159 -0.52 11.84 -2.10
C LYS A 159 0.64 12.65 -1.53
N ASN A 160 1.21 12.18 -0.43
CA ASN A 160 2.21 12.93 0.34
C ASN A 160 3.65 12.71 -0.15
N ASN A 161 3.94 11.55 -0.72
CA ASN A 161 5.30 11.10 -1.07
C ASN A 161 5.44 10.72 -2.56
N GLY A 162 4.41 10.92 -3.39
CA GLY A 162 4.35 10.45 -4.77
C GLY A 162 5.53 10.90 -5.62
N ARG A 163 6.11 12.08 -5.35
CA ARG A 163 7.33 12.59 -6.02
C ARG A 163 8.55 11.66 -5.90
N PHE A 164 8.52 10.71 -4.98
CA PHE A 164 9.57 9.72 -4.74
C PHE A 164 9.23 8.32 -5.26
N LEU A 165 8.13 8.16 -5.99
CA LEU A 165 7.84 6.91 -6.70
C LEU A 165 9.02 6.57 -7.62
N THR A 166 9.29 5.27 -7.75
CA THR A 166 10.26 4.79 -8.74
C THR A 166 9.80 5.18 -10.14
N LYS A 167 10.71 5.16 -11.11
CA LYS A 167 10.38 5.46 -12.51
C LYS A 167 9.21 4.60 -13.03
N ASN A 168 9.26 3.29 -12.78
CA ASN A 168 8.22 2.37 -13.24
C ASN A 168 6.86 2.66 -12.57
N SER A 169 6.83 2.80 -11.23
CA SER A 169 5.60 3.08 -10.49
C SER A 169 5.01 4.44 -10.87
N ARG A 170 5.85 5.44 -11.18
CA ARG A 170 5.46 6.76 -11.69
C ARG A 170 4.84 6.67 -13.10
N GLU A 171 5.48 5.96 -14.02
CA GLU A 171 4.97 5.77 -15.38
C GLU A 171 3.59 5.11 -15.38
N LYS A 172 3.41 4.02 -14.61
CA LYS A 172 2.10 3.36 -14.46
C LYS A 172 1.03 4.24 -13.84
N PHE A 173 1.40 5.09 -12.88
CA PHE A 173 0.48 6.06 -12.29
C PHE A 173 0.03 7.12 -13.31
N GLU A 174 0.95 7.66 -14.11
CA GLU A 174 0.65 8.66 -15.13
C GLU A 174 -0.18 8.09 -16.30
N GLU A 175 0.10 6.85 -16.71
CA GLU A 175 -0.72 6.12 -17.68
C GLU A 175 -2.18 6.01 -17.21
N PHE A 176 -2.40 5.65 -15.94
CA PHE A 176 -3.75 5.57 -15.37
C PHE A 176 -4.48 6.90 -15.46
N LEU A 177 -3.82 8.01 -15.06
CA LEU A 177 -4.42 9.35 -15.13
C LEU A 177 -4.78 9.73 -16.57
N LYS A 178 -3.87 9.44 -17.52
CA LYS A 178 -4.06 9.75 -18.95
C LYS A 178 -5.20 8.95 -19.57
N GLU A 179 -5.25 7.63 -19.33
CA GLU A 179 -6.30 6.75 -19.86
C GLU A 179 -7.68 7.13 -19.33
N ARG A 180 -7.76 7.51 -18.05
CA ARG A 180 -9.00 7.98 -17.40
C ARG A 180 -9.35 9.44 -17.71
N LYS A 181 -8.45 10.19 -18.34
CA LYS A 181 -8.57 11.63 -18.61
C LYS A 181 -8.84 12.46 -17.33
N ILE A 182 -8.24 12.06 -16.22
CA ILE A 182 -8.35 12.77 -14.94
C ILE A 182 -7.02 13.43 -14.57
N LYS A 183 -7.10 14.56 -13.89
CA LYS A 183 -5.93 15.22 -13.30
C LYS A 183 -5.56 14.52 -12.00
N GLU A 184 -4.29 14.58 -11.62
CA GLU A 184 -3.81 14.03 -10.35
C GLU A 184 -4.60 14.56 -9.14
N LYS A 185 -5.04 15.82 -9.15
CA LYS A 185 -5.89 16.38 -8.08
C LYS A 185 -7.24 15.68 -7.95
N GLU A 186 -7.82 15.20 -9.06
CA GLU A 186 -9.13 14.51 -9.09
C GLU A 186 -8.98 13.06 -8.63
N TYR A 187 -7.85 12.42 -8.93
CA TYR A 187 -7.52 11.08 -8.42
C TYR A 187 -7.66 11.02 -6.90
N PHE A 188 -7.16 12.02 -6.18
CA PHE A 188 -7.20 12.04 -4.72
C PHE A 188 -8.56 12.37 -4.11
N LYS A 189 -9.59 12.58 -4.93
CA LYS A 189 -10.98 12.74 -4.46
C LYS A 189 -11.77 11.44 -4.50
N ASN A 190 -11.24 10.39 -5.16
CA ASN A 190 -11.87 9.08 -5.23
C ASN A 190 -11.12 8.07 -4.35
N ILE A 191 -11.70 7.74 -3.19
CA ILE A 191 -11.08 6.83 -2.22
C ILE A 191 -10.94 5.40 -2.73
N PHE A 192 -11.73 4.98 -3.73
CA PHE A 192 -11.63 3.64 -4.32
C PHE A 192 -10.31 3.45 -5.08
N TYR A 193 -9.68 4.53 -5.54
CA TYR A 193 -8.36 4.46 -6.15
C TYR A 193 -7.24 4.07 -5.18
N ASN A 194 -7.51 3.97 -3.87
CA ASN A 194 -6.57 3.34 -2.94
C ASN A 194 -6.18 1.91 -3.36
N LEU A 195 -7.06 1.17 -4.03
CA LEU A 195 -6.73 -0.15 -4.57
C LEU A 195 -5.69 -0.06 -5.69
N PHE A 196 -5.83 0.89 -6.61
CA PHE A 196 -4.81 1.13 -7.62
C PHE A 196 -3.51 1.62 -6.99
N SER A 197 -3.60 2.51 -5.99
CA SER A 197 -2.44 2.96 -5.23
C SER A 197 -1.68 1.81 -4.57
N GLN A 198 -2.37 0.80 -4.03
CA GLN A 198 -1.75 -0.39 -3.47
C GLN A 198 -0.99 -1.18 -4.55
N ALA A 199 -1.57 -1.34 -5.75
CA ALA A 199 -0.91 -1.99 -6.86
C ALA A 199 0.38 -1.24 -7.27
N ILE A 200 0.33 0.10 -7.30
CA ILE A 200 1.50 0.96 -7.55
C ILE A 200 2.59 0.79 -6.49
N GLU A 201 2.25 0.57 -5.23
CA GLU A 201 3.24 0.33 -4.16
C GLU A 201 3.85 -1.07 -4.16
N VAL A 202 3.23 -2.04 -4.85
CA VAL A 202 3.83 -3.37 -5.03
C VAL A 202 4.96 -3.34 -6.07
N LEU A 203 4.96 -2.34 -6.95
CA LEU A 203 6.02 -2.05 -7.94
C LEU A 203 7.18 -1.24 -7.35
#